data_AF-A0ABD0YWA4-F1
#
_entry.id   AF-A0ABD0YWA4-F1
#
_cell.length_a   1.000
_cell.length_b   1.000
_cell.length_c   1.000
_cell.angle_alpha   90.00
_cell.angle_beta   90.00
_cell.angle_gamma   90.00
#
_symmetry.space_group_name_H-M   'P 1'
#
loop_
_entity.id
_entity.type
_entity.pdbx_description
1 polymer ?
#
loop_
_entity_poly.entity_id
_entity_poly.type
_entity_poly.pdbx_seq_one_letter_code
_entity_poly.pdbx_strand_id
1 'polypeptide(L)'
;QDGFRLNNGVFIVGPVVLFQNTVLCWNVQEDHDINEKSLSLFTILEPKLDILIIGCGKTGPHISQIDRNLLPVRQRYKINIEVMPTEKAAATFNFLTAEERYVAAALIPPVHVQLHDDDIVKAKSQKTGLHKE
;
A
#
# COMPACT_ATOMS: atom_id res chain seq x y z
N GLN A 1 8.56 14.39 -6.31
CA GLN A 1 8.89 13.13 -5.62
C GLN A 1 7.58 12.54 -5.16
N ASP A 2 7.24 11.37 -5.69
CA ASP A 2 5.94 10.74 -5.46
C ASP A 2 5.98 9.91 -4.19
N GLY A 3 4.84 9.79 -3.51
CA GLY A 3 4.78 9.24 -2.17
C GLY A 3 3.38 9.22 -1.56
N PHE A 4 3.33 8.97 -0.26
CA PHE A 4 2.09 8.80 0.50
C PHE A 4 1.99 9.85 1.61
N ARG A 5 0.81 10.45 1.75
CA ARG A 5 0.47 11.31 2.89
C ARG A 5 -0.34 10.51 3.89
N LEU A 6 0.13 10.45 5.13
CA LEU A 6 -0.56 9.81 6.24
C LEU A 6 -1.56 10.79 6.89
N ASN A 7 -2.49 10.24 7.66
CA ASN A 7 -3.52 11.02 8.37
C ASN A 7 -2.95 12.01 9.40
N ASN A 8 -1.76 11.74 9.94
CA ASN A 8 -1.04 12.60 10.89
C ASN A 8 -0.25 13.74 10.21
N GLY A 9 -0.38 13.90 8.88
CA GLY A 9 0.29 14.95 8.12
C GLY A 9 1.70 14.60 7.64
N VAL A 10 2.26 13.46 8.05
CA VAL A 10 3.57 12.99 7.57
C VAL A 10 3.49 12.62 6.10
N PHE A 11 4.48 13.05 5.31
CA PHE A 11 4.64 12.66 3.92
C PHE A 11 5.85 11.75 3.76
N ILE A 12 5.63 10.58 3.15
CA ILE A 12 6.65 9.55 2.96
C ILE A 12 6.90 9.42 1.46
N VAL A 13 8.15 9.55 1.07
CA VAL A 13 8.58 9.47 -0.34
C VAL A 13 8.85 8.02 -0.71
N GLY A 14 8.35 7.60 -1.88
CA GLY A 14 8.62 6.29 -2.45
C GLY A 14 7.76 5.15 -1.89
N PRO A 15 8.10 3.89 -2.22
CA PRO A 15 7.34 2.71 -1.81
C PRO A 15 7.42 2.42 -0.32
N VAL A 16 6.31 1.95 0.23
CA VAL A 16 6.13 1.77 1.68
C VAL A 16 5.47 0.43 2.02
N VAL A 17 5.83 -0.11 3.17
CA VAL A 17 5.05 -1.12 3.88
C VAL A 17 4.31 -0.45 5.03
N LEU A 18 3.02 -0.71 5.14
CA LEU A 18 2.11 -0.21 6.16
C LEU A 18 1.60 -1.37 7.02
N PHE A 19 1.70 -1.19 8.32
CA PHE A 19 0.96 -1.90 9.35
C PHE A 19 0.08 -0.88 10.10
N GLN A 20 -0.87 -1.35 10.90
CA GLN A 20 -1.79 -0.49 11.65
C GLN A 20 -1.07 0.68 12.37
N ASN A 21 0.08 0.41 12.99
CA ASN A 21 0.82 1.38 13.80
C ASN A 21 2.26 1.62 13.30
N THR A 22 2.61 1.17 12.10
CA THR A 22 4.01 1.23 11.64
C THR A 22 4.09 1.45 10.14
N VAL A 23 5.02 2.29 9.73
CA VAL A 23 5.36 2.49 8.32
C VAL A 23 6.85 2.25 8.11
N LEU A 24 7.18 1.47 7.09
CA LEU A 24 8.55 1.12 6.71
C LEU A 24 8.77 1.48 5.24
N CYS A 25 9.97 1.91 4.88
CA CYS A 25 10.35 2.05 3.48
C CYS A 25 10.47 0.66 2.84
N TRP A 26 9.95 0.50 1.63
CA TRP A 26 10.02 -0.75 0.88
C TRP A 26 11.01 -0.63 -0.26
N ASN A 27 12.04 -1.48 -0.28
CA ASN A 27 13.11 -1.42 -1.28
C ASN A 27 12.71 -2.13 -2.58
N VAL A 28 11.80 -1.50 -3.31
CA VAL A 28 11.26 -1.90 -4.62
C VAL A 28 11.14 -0.63 -5.44
N GLN A 29 11.46 -0.66 -6.74
CA GLN A 29 11.24 0.48 -7.65
C GLN A 29 10.07 0.20 -8.59
N GLU A 30 9.97 -1.03 -9.09
CA GLU A 30 8.96 -1.43 -10.07
C GLU A 30 8.26 -2.76 -9.73
N ASP A 31 7.26 -3.12 -10.53
CA ASP A 31 6.48 -4.35 -10.40
C ASP A 31 7.32 -5.63 -10.47
N HIS A 32 8.43 -5.63 -11.21
CA HIS A 32 9.32 -6.78 -11.32
C HIS A 32 10.19 -7.00 -10.06
N ASP A 33 10.33 -5.99 -9.20
CA ASP A 33 11.04 -6.12 -7.92
C ASP A 33 10.19 -6.82 -6.86
N ILE A 34 8.90 -7.04 -7.13
CA ILE A 34 7.97 -7.75 -6.24
C ILE A 34 8.19 -9.26 -6.39
N ASN A 35 8.90 -9.85 -5.42
CA ASN A 35 9.28 -11.25 -5.40
C ASN A 35 9.44 -11.75 -3.95
N GLU A 36 9.81 -13.03 -3.78
CA GLU A 36 9.99 -13.65 -2.46
C GLU A 36 10.94 -12.86 -1.54
N LYS A 37 12.02 -12.28 -2.08
CA LYS A 37 12.99 -11.53 -1.27
C LYS A 37 12.41 -10.21 -0.78
N SER A 38 11.73 -9.45 -1.65
CA SER A 38 11.10 -8.18 -1.26
C SER A 38 9.89 -8.37 -0.35
N LEU A 39 9.32 -9.59 -0.31
CA LEU A 39 8.23 -9.97 0.59
C LEU A 39 8.69 -10.71 1.85
N SER A 40 10.00 -10.91 2.05
CA SER A 40 10.56 -11.71 3.14
C SER A 40 10.10 -11.26 4.53
N LEU A 41 9.90 -9.95 4.75
CA LEU A 41 9.36 -9.41 6.00
C LEU A 41 8.04 -10.07 6.40
N PHE A 42 7.14 -10.27 5.44
CA PHE A 42 5.80 -10.82 5.71
C PHE A 42 5.83 -12.32 6.02
N THR A 43 6.92 -13.01 5.66
CA THR A 43 7.08 -14.46 5.86
C THR A 43 7.45 -14.83 7.29
N ILE A 44 7.90 -13.85 8.09
CA ILE A 44 8.39 -14.06 9.47
C ILE A 44 7.50 -13.41 10.54
N LEU A 45 6.36 -12.84 10.15
CA LEU A 45 5.43 -12.20 11.09
C LEU A 45 4.68 -13.24 11.91
N GLU A 46 4.55 -12.98 13.21
CA GLU A 46 3.68 -13.71 14.12
C GLU A 46 2.83 -12.72 14.94
N PRO A 47 1.48 -12.86 14.95
CA PRO A 47 0.69 -13.85 14.21
C PRO A 47 0.82 -13.68 12.67
N LYS A 48 0.37 -14.66 11.89
CA LYS A 48 0.32 -14.51 10.42
C LYS A 48 -0.73 -13.48 10.01
N LEU A 49 -0.44 -12.73 8.94
CA LEU A 49 -1.39 -11.82 8.32
C LEU A 49 -2.63 -12.55 7.81
N ASP A 50 -3.81 -11.99 8.09
CA ASP A 50 -5.06 -12.43 7.47
C ASP A 50 -5.03 -12.17 5.96
N ILE A 51 -4.43 -11.04 5.58
CA ILE A 51 -4.26 -10.60 4.20
C ILE A 51 -3.11 -9.58 4.09
N LEU A 52 -2.30 -9.76 3.06
CA LEU A 52 -1.30 -8.80 2.59
C LEU A 52 -1.82 -8.15 1.31
N ILE A 53 -1.99 -6.83 1.34
CA ILE A 53 -2.41 -6.05 0.18
C ILE A 53 -1.18 -5.51 -0.54
N ILE A 54 -1.11 -5.66 -1.86
CA ILE A 54 -0.02 -5.11 -2.69
C ILE A 54 -0.61 -4.08 -3.67
N GLY A 55 -0.17 -2.84 -3.53
CA GLY A 55 -0.48 -1.74 -4.44
C GLY A 55 0.65 -1.53 -5.45
N CYS A 56 0.44 -1.89 -6.72
CA CYS A 56 1.53 -1.97 -7.71
C CYS A 56 1.77 -0.68 -8.53
N GLY A 57 1.16 0.45 -8.20
CA GLY A 57 1.34 1.76 -8.88
C GLY A 57 0.85 1.83 -10.33
N LYS A 58 0.55 0.69 -10.95
CA LYS A 58 0.12 0.50 -12.35
C LYS A 58 -1.29 -0.12 -12.40
N THR A 59 -1.96 0.02 -13.54
CA THR A 59 -3.28 -0.57 -13.82
C THR A 59 -3.22 -1.61 -14.95
N GLY A 60 -4.25 -2.44 -15.06
CA GLY A 60 -4.43 -3.36 -16.18
C GLY A 60 -3.56 -4.63 -16.12
N PRO A 61 -2.99 -5.10 -17.26
CA PRO A 61 -2.43 -6.46 -17.40
C PRO A 61 -1.23 -6.76 -16.49
N HIS A 62 -0.55 -5.73 -15.97
CA HIS A 62 0.57 -5.86 -15.02
C HIS A 62 0.15 -6.56 -13.71
N ILE A 63 -1.06 -6.29 -13.22
CA ILE A 63 -1.57 -6.86 -11.96
C ILE A 63 -1.59 -8.39 -12.05
N SER A 64 -2.11 -8.93 -13.17
CA SER A 64 -2.20 -10.37 -13.38
C SER A 64 -0.83 -11.04 -13.50
N GLN A 65 0.18 -10.34 -13.99
CA GLN A 65 1.55 -10.85 -14.06
C GLN A 65 2.18 -10.94 -12.66
N ILE A 66 2.05 -9.88 -11.86
CA ILE A 66 2.51 -9.88 -10.47
C ILE A 66 1.83 -11.00 -9.69
N ASP A 67 0.51 -11.12 -9.83
CA ASP A 67 -0.28 -12.15 -9.14
C ASP A 67 0.23 -13.58 -9.43
N ARG A 68 0.54 -13.88 -10.69
CA ARG A 68 1.14 -15.17 -11.09
C ARG A 68 2.52 -15.38 -10.47
N ASN A 69 3.37 -14.36 -10.44
CA ASN A 69 4.72 -14.44 -9.88
C ASN A 69 4.70 -14.70 -8.36
N LEU A 70 3.58 -14.37 -7.69
CA LEU A 70 3.41 -14.55 -6.25
C LEU A 70 2.82 -15.91 -5.85
N LEU A 71 2.38 -16.74 -6.81
CA LEU A 71 1.85 -18.08 -6.52
C LEU A 71 2.81 -18.94 -5.68
N PRO A 72 4.14 -19.00 -5.96
CA PRO A 72 5.06 -19.79 -5.14
C PRO A 72 5.14 -19.28 -3.69
N VAL A 73 5.14 -17.96 -3.50
CA VAL A 73 5.19 -17.32 -2.18
C VAL A 73 3.92 -17.65 -1.39
N ARG A 74 2.74 -17.55 -2.02
CA ARG A 74 1.45 -17.92 -1.41
C ARG A 74 1.46 -19.37 -0.93
N GLN A 75 1.89 -20.29 -1.79
CA GLN A 75 1.89 -21.72 -1.47
C GLN A 75 2.90 -22.07 -0.38
N ARG A 76 4.11 -21.51 -0.45
CA ARG A 76 5.21 -21.80 0.48
C ARG A 76 4.94 -21.25 1.88
N TYR A 77 4.50 -20.00 1.98
CA TYR A 77 4.38 -19.30 3.28
C TYR A 77 2.95 -19.28 3.83
N LYS A 78 1.97 -19.68 3.01
CA LYS A 78 0.53 -19.65 3.33
C LYS A 78 0.05 -18.23 3.68
N ILE A 79 0.53 -17.25 2.93
CA ILE A 79 0.11 -15.84 3.06
C ILE A 79 -0.99 -15.59 2.03
N ASN A 80 -2.11 -15.04 2.49
CA ASN A 80 -3.15 -14.55 1.59
C ASN A 80 -2.71 -13.19 1.04
N ILE A 81 -2.57 -13.07 -0.27
CA ILE A 81 -2.07 -11.84 -0.91
C ILE A 81 -3.12 -11.34 -1.89
N GLU A 82 -3.42 -10.06 -1.90
CA GLU A 82 -4.24 -9.42 -2.93
C GLU A 82 -3.46 -8.32 -3.64
N VAL A 83 -3.41 -8.37 -4.97
CA VAL A 83 -2.72 -7.37 -5.79
C VAL A 83 -3.76 -6.49 -6.47
N MET A 84 -3.62 -5.16 -6.34
CA MET A 84 -4.57 -4.20 -6.92
C MET A 84 -3.90 -2.84 -7.18
N PRO A 85 -4.58 -1.89 -7.86
CA PRO A 85 -4.06 -0.53 -8.01
C PRO A 85 -3.83 0.14 -6.66
N THR A 86 -2.81 1.00 -6.55
CA THR A 86 -2.39 1.60 -5.27
C THR A 86 -3.49 2.37 -4.55
N GLU A 87 -4.33 3.13 -5.27
CA GLU A 87 -5.44 3.88 -4.67
C GLU A 87 -6.44 2.93 -3.99
N LYS A 88 -6.82 1.85 -4.68
CA LYS A 88 -7.71 0.81 -4.14
C LYS A 88 -7.05 0.09 -2.97
N ALA A 89 -5.77 -0.25 -3.09
CA ALA A 89 -5.00 -0.91 -2.04
C ALA A 89 -4.97 -0.08 -0.74
N ALA A 90 -4.72 1.23 -0.84
CA ALA A 90 -4.71 2.13 0.30
C ALA A 90 -6.10 2.21 0.95
N ALA A 91 -7.17 2.31 0.16
CA ALA A 91 -8.54 2.31 0.67
C ALA A 91 -8.90 0.99 1.38
N THR A 92 -8.58 -0.16 0.78
CA THR A 92 -8.82 -1.48 1.38
C THR A 92 -8.01 -1.67 2.66
N PHE A 93 -6.75 -1.26 2.69
CA PHE A 93 -5.93 -1.30 3.90
C PHE A 93 -6.55 -0.49 5.04
N ASN A 94 -6.98 0.75 4.76
CA ASN A 94 -7.63 1.59 5.75
C ASN A 94 -8.93 0.97 6.28
N PHE A 95 -9.75 0.40 5.38
CA PHE A 95 -10.99 -0.27 5.77
C PHE A 95 -10.73 -1.48 6.68
N LEU A 96 -9.85 -2.40 6.28
CA LEU A 96 -9.56 -3.60 7.07
C LEU A 96 -8.84 -3.28 8.38
N THR A 97 -8.03 -2.23 8.41
CA THR A 97 -7.42 -1.73 9.65
C THR A 97 -8.48 -1.19 10.61
N ALA A 98 -9.50 -0.50 10.08
CA ALA A 98 -10.63 -0.02 10.89
C ALA A 98 -11.52 -1.15 11.41
N GLU A 99 -11.56 -2.30 10.74
CA GLU A 99 -12.17 -3.55 11.24
C GLU A 99 -11.30 -4.32 12.23
N GLU A 100 -10.16 -3.73 12.68
CA GLU A 100 -9.21 -4.35 13.61
C GLU A 100 -8.66 -5.71 13.13
N ARG A 101 -8.59 -5.91 11.80
CA ARG A 101 -8.02 -7.12 11.21
C ARG A 101 -6.50 -7.05 11.17
N TYR A 102 -5.85 -8.21 11.25
CA TYR A 102 -4.40 -8.27 11.21
C TYR A 102 -3.90 -8.26 9.76
N VAL A 103 -3.73 -7.04 9.23
CA VAL A 103 -3.44 -6.77 7.83
C VAL A 103 -2.18 -5.92 7.64
N ALA A 104 -1.57 -6.05 6.48
CA ALA A 104 -0.49 -5.18 6.04
C ALA A 104 -0.70 -4.77 4.58
N ALA A 105 -0.10 -3.65 4.19
CA ALA A 105 -0.06 -3.20 2.80
C ALA A 105 1.37 -2.92 2.36
N ALA A 106 1.74 -3.31 1.14
CA ALA A 106 2.98 -2.93 0.47
C ALA A 106 2.62 -2.13 -0.79
N LEU A 107 2.95 -0.84 -0.80
CA LEU A 107 2.44 0.12 -1.79
C LEU A 107 3.58 0.80 -2.55
N ILE A 108 3.48 0.79 -3.88
CA ILE A 108 4.28 1.61 -4.80
C ILE A 108 3.46 2.86 -5.14
N PRO A 109 4.00 4.10 -5.04
CA PRO A 109 3.28 5.30 -5.43
C PRO A 109 2.81 5.19 -6.88
N PRO A 110 1.57 5.65 -7.19
CA PRO A 110 1.10 5.64 -8.57
C PRO A 110 1.86 6.68 -9.40
N VAL A 111 2.09 6.37 -10.68
CA VAL A 111 2.73 7.31 -11.62
C VAL A 111 1.79 8.48 -11.96
N HIS A 112 0.49 8.23 -11.90
CA HIS A 112 -0.56 9.24 -12.10
C HIS A 112 -1.60 9.12 -10.99
N VAL A 113 -1.88 10.22 -10.31
CA VAL A 113 -2.96 10.32 -9.31
C VAL A 113 -4.22 10.84 -9.99
N GLN A 114 -5.32 10.10 -9.89
CA GLN A 114 -6.63 10.59 -10.35
C GLN A 114 -7.29 11.35 -9.20
N LEU A 115 -7.15 12.68 -9.20
CA LEU A 115 -7.80 13.54 -8.21
C LEU A 115 -9.31 13.52 -8.42
N HIS A 116 -10.05 13.05 -7.42
CA HIS A 116 -11.51 13.17 -7.39
C HIS A 116 -11.91 14.47 -6.67
N ASP A 117 -13.13 14.97 -6.93
CA ASP A 117 -13.61 16.23 -6.35
C ASP A 117 -13.51 16.25 -4.80
N ASP A 118 -13.76 15.11 -4.16
CA ASP A 118 -13.62 14.94 -2.71
C ASP A 118 -12.18 15.15 -2.20
N ASP A 119 -11.18 14.76 -2.99
CA ASP A 119 -9.76 14.94 -2.66
C ASP A 119 -9.39 16.43 -2.70
N ILE A 120 -9.95 17.16 -3.67
CA ILE A 120 -9.76 18.61 -3.82
C ILE A 120 -10.39 19.34 -2.64
N VAL A 121 -11.60 18.95 -2.24
CA VAL A 121 -12.29 19.54 -1.09
C VAL A 121 -11.50 19.30 0.20
N LYS A 122 -11.03 18.08 0.45
CA LYS A 122 -10.18 17.76 1.62
C LYS A 122 -8.88 18.55 1.63
N ALA A 123 -8.21 18.68 0.48
CA ALA A 123 -6.97 19.44 0.37
C ALA A 123 -7.17 20.95 0.63
N LYS A 124 -8.29 21.53 0.19
CA LYS A 124 -8.64 22.95 0.43
C LYS A 124 -9.01 23.22 1.88
N SER A 125 -9.76 22.33 2.53
CA SER A 125 -10.12 22.45 3.94
C SER A 125 -8.87 22.41 4.84
N GLN A 126 -7.89 21.56 4.53
CA GLN A 126 -6.62 21.50 5.26
C GLN A 126 -5.80 22.79 5.14
N LYS A 127 -5.72 23.42 3.96
CA LYS A 127 -5.00 24.70 3.77
C LYS A 127 -5.65 25.89 4.47
N THR A 128 -6.96 25.86 4.67
CA THR A 128 -7.71 27.00 5.24
C THR A 128 -7.59 27.04 6.78
N GLY A 129 -7.32 25.90 7.43
CA GLY A 129 -7.05 25.84 8.88
C GLY A 129 -5.67 26.37 9.29
N LEU A 130 -4.69 26.37 8.38
CA LEU A 130 -3.30 26.81 8.65
C LEU A 130 -3.09 28.33 8.64
N HIS A 131 -4.09 29.12 8.22
CA HIS A 131 -4.02 30.60 8.21
C HIS A 131 -4.81 31.26 9.35
N LYS A 132 -5.26 30.48 10.34
CA LYS A 132 -5.99 30.98 11.51
C LYS A 132 -5.31 30.58 12.81
N GLU A 133 -4.05 30.96 12.98
CA GLU A 133 -3.39 31.10 14.28
C GLU A 133 -2.47 32.34 14.26
#